data_AF-Q05WH2-F1
#
_entry.id   AF-Q05WH2-F1
#
_cell.length_a   1.000
_cell.length_b   1.000
_cell.length_c   1.000
_cell.angle_alpha   90.00
_cell.angle_beta   90.00
_cell.angle_gamma   90.00
#
_symmetry.space_group_name_H-M   'P 1'
#
loop_
_entity.id
_entity.type
_entity.pdbx_description
1 polymer ?
#
loop_
_entity_poly.entity_id
_entity_poly.type
_entity_poly.pdbx_seq_one_letter_code
_entity_poly.pdbx_strand_id
1 'polypeptide(L)'
;MAVSASQPPRSHRPGRNQAERTLHPISSNPDNAVFELLPPGSFATLDNHPSDLPPFQVIHCRGGRCLVRQQAWGKHVQWEVEHQRLHSA
;
A
#
# COMPACT_ATOMS: atom_id res chain seq x y z
N MET A 1 -45.00 -5.17 47.41
CA MET A 1 -43.93 -5.88 48.15
C MET A 1 -42.63 -5.63 47.41
N ALA A 2 -41.62 -5.13 48.13
CA ALA A 2 -40.31 -4.71 47.61
C ALA A 2 -39.24 -5.77 47.86
N VAL A 3 -38.31 -5.97 46.90
CA VAL A 3 -36.93 -6.49 47.02
C VAL A 3 -36.19 -5.99 45.76
N SER A 4 -35.20 -5.10 45.75
CA SER A 4 -33.90 -4.95 46.42
C SER A 4 -32.79 -5.90 45.94
N ALA A 5 -31.76 -5.29 45.31
CA ALA A 5 -30.36 -5.71 45.11
C ALA A 5 -30.09 -6.88 44.11
N SER A 6 -29.02 -6.95 43.32
CA SER A 6 -27.66 -6.38 43.41
C SER A 6 -26.97 -6.41 42.03
N GLN A 7 -26.16 -5.40 41.75
CA GLN A 7 -25.30 -5.25 40.56
C GLN A 7 -23.97 -6.02 40.76
N PRO A 8 -23.43 -6.77 39.78
CA PRO A 8 -22.06 -7.30 39.85
C PRO A 8 -21.00 -6.30 39.34
N PRO A 9 -19.72 -6.45 39.74
CA PRO A 9 -18.75 -5.35 39.82
C PRO A 9 -18.05 -4.98 38.51
N ARG A 10 -17.60 -3.71 38.49
CA ARG A 10 -16.75 -3.08 37.47
C ARG A 10 -15.51 -3.92 37.18
N SER A 11 -15.37 -4.39 35.93
CA SER A 11 -14.12 -4.94 35.42
C SER A 11 -13.20 -3.80 34.99
N HIS A 12 -12.32 -3.39 35.90
CA HIS A 12 -11.17 -2.56 35.58
C HIS A 12 -10.09 -3.43 34.91
N ARG A 13 -9.91 -3.27 33.59
CA ARG A 13 -8.69 -3.71 32.90
C ARG A 13 -7.80 -2.50 32.62
N PRO A 14 -6.57 -2.43 33.16
CA PRO A 14 -5.59 -1.46 32.74
C PRO A 14 -4.73 -2.01 31.60
N GLY A 15 -4.36 -1.12 30.68
CA GLY A 15 -3.14 -1.21 29.90
C GLY A 15 -3.24 -1.96 28.58
N ARG A 16 -3.19 -1.20 27.48
CA ARG A 16 -1.99 -1.21 26.62
C ARG A 16 -2.03 -0.01 25.69
N ASN A 17 -1.06 0.89 25.88
CA ASN A 17 -0.68 1.92 24.93
C ASN A 17 -0.39 1.26 23.58
N GLN A 18 -1.21 1.54 22.56
CA GLN A 18 -0.72 1.54 21.20
C GLN A 18 -0.71 2.99 20.75
N ALA A 19 0.48 3.57 20.80
CA ALA A 19 0.84 4.67 19.95
C ALA A 19 0.61 4.21 18.51
N GLU A 20 -0.59 4.45 17.99
CA GLU A 20 -0.80 4.52 16.56
C GLU A 20 0.03 5.70 16.09
N ARG A 21 1.23 5.36 15.61
CA ARG A 21 2.11 6.24 14.87
C ARG A 21 1.24 6.89 13.81
N THR A 22 0.86 8.14 14.05
CA THR A 22 0.43 9.08 13.02
C THR A 22 1.57 9.13 12.02
N LEU A 23 1.52 8.23 11.04
CA LEU A 23 2.32 8.30 9.84
C LEU A 23 1.81 9.53 9.11
N HIS A 24 2.39 10.68 9.43
CA HIS A 24 2.36 11.85 8.58
C HIS A 24 2.98 11.44 7.24
N PRO A 25 2.23 11.38 6.12
CA PRO A 25 2.87 11.37 4.83
C PRO A 25 3.58 12.71 4.65
N ILE A 26 4.88 12.56 4.50
CA ILE A 26 5.90 13.57 4.34
C ILE A 26 5.64 14.32 3.03
N SER A 27 5.69 15.66 3.11
CA SER A 27 5.99 16.62 2.05
C SER A 27 5.14 16.57 0.78
N SER A 28 4.15 17.46 0.73
CA SER A 28 3.50 17.92 -0.51
C SER A 28 4.50 18.68 -1.38
N ASN A 29 5.25 17.94 -2.20
CA ASN A 29 6.02 18.52 -3.30
C ASN A 29 5.03 18.91 -4.43
N PRO A 30 5.14 20.11 -5.02
CA PRO A 30 4.22 20.60 -6.07
C PRO A 30 4.35 19.88 -7.43
N ASP A 31 5.14 18.81 -7.53
CA ASP A 31 5.03 17.77 -8.58
C ASP A 31 3.81 16.86 -8.29
N ASN A 32 2.68 17.47 -7.91
CA ASN A 32 1.43 16.81 -7.50
C ASN A 32 0.34 17.07 -8.54
N ALA A 33 0.71 17.13 -9.82
CA ALA A 33 -0.26 16.88 -10.86
C ALA A 33 -0.73 15.43 -10.64
N VAL A 34 -1.92 15.29 -10.07
CA VAL A 34 -2.52 14.00 -9.69
C VAL A 34 -2.83 13.24 -10.97
N PHE A 35 -1.81 12.62 -11.54
CA PHE A 35 -1.99 11.56 -12.50
C PHE A 35 -2.44 10.33 -11.70
N GLU A 36 -3.45 9.61 -12.18
CA GLU A 36 -3.95 8.39 -11.53
C GLU A 36 -2.89 7.28 -11.63
N LEU A 37 -1.85 7.40 -10.82
CA LEU A 37 -0.67 6.54 -10.83
C LEU A 37 -0.99 5.28 -10.04
N LEU A 38 -0.53 4.13 -10.55
CA LEU A 38 -0.67 2.85 -9.87
C LEU A 38 -0.10 2.94 -8.45
N PRO A 39 -0.84 2.50 -7.42
CA PRO A 39 -0.37 2.61 -6.04
C PRO A 39 0.89 1.77 -5.82
N PRO A 40 1.81 2.22 -4.97
CA PRO A 40 2.96 1.41 -4.57
C PRO A 40 2.49 0.10 -3.92
N GLY A 41 3.13 -1.01 -4.27
CA GLY A 41 2.75 -2.35 -3.84
C GLY A 41 1.76 -3.06 -4.76
N SER A 42 1.17 -2.34 -5.73
CA SER A 42 0.27 -2.94 -6.72
C SER A 42 1.01 -3.82 -7.71
N PHE A 43 0.27 -4.71 -8.37
CA PHE A 43 0.77 -5.55 -9.43
C PHE A 43 0.35 -4.99 -10.80
N ALA A 44 1.29 -4.99 -11.73
CA ALA A 44 1.09 -4.43 -13.05
C ALA A 44 1.73 -5.29 -14.14
N THR A 45 1.10 -5.30 -15.30
CA THR A 45 1.62 -5.91 -16.53
C THR A 45 2.06 -4.83 -17.50
N LEU A 46 3.02 -5.15 -18.36
CA LEU A 46 3.46 -4.25 -19.43
C LEU A 46 2.54 -4.32 -20.65
N ASP A 47 2.49 -3.24 -21.43
CA ASP A 47 2.07 -3.33 -22.82
C ASP A 47 3.01 -4.32 -23.54
N ASN A 48 2.42 -5.38 -24.10
CA ASN A 48 3.12 -6.57 -24.58
C ASN A 48 3.82 -7.40 -23.48
N HIS A 49 3.17 -7.57 -22.32
CA HIS A 49 3.64 -8.43 -21.24
C HIS A 49 3.84 -9.87 -21.71
N PRO A 50 5.04 -10.47 -21.53
CA PRO A 50 5.27 -11.86 -21.91
C PRO A 50 4.47 -12.81 -21.02
N SER A 51 3.73 -13.74 -21.64
CA SER A 51 2.79 -14.64 -20.96
C SER A 51 3.42 -15.57 -19.92
N ASP A 52 4.73 -15.81 -20.01
CA ASP A 52 5.48 -16.68 -19.10
C ASP A 52 5.93 -15.96 -17.82
N LEU A 53 5.88 -14.62 -17.80
CA LEU A 53 6.28 -13.85 -16.62
C LEU A 53 5.08 -13.53 -15.71
N PRO A 54 5.24 -13.58 -14.38
CA PRO A 54 4.24 -13.04 -13.48
C PRO A 54 4.14 -11.50 -13.59
N PRO A 55 3.05 -10.89 -13.10
CA PRO A 55 2.94 -9.45 -12.98
C PRO A 55 4.13 -8.84 -12.23
N PHE A 56 4.52 -7.63 -12.60
CA PHE A 56 5.55 -6.87 -11.89
C PHE A 56 4.95 -6.17 -10.68
N GLN A 57 5.75 -5.96 -9.64
CA GLN A 57 5.30 -5.15 -8.51
C GLN A 57 5.76 -3.70 -8.68
N VAL A 58 4.81 -2.78 -8.57
CA VAL A 58 5.08 -1.34 -8.55
C VAL A 58 5.73 -0.99 -7.21
N ILE A 59 6.92 -0.39 -7.26
CA ILE A 59 7.61 0.13 -6.07
C ILE A 59 7.11 1.54 -5.75
N HIS A 60 7.13 2.43 -6.74
CA HIS A 60 6.54 3.76 -6.67
C HIS A 60 6.37 4.33 -8.08
N CYS A 61 5.54 5.36 -8.22
CA CYS A 61 5.45 6.15 -9.45
C CYS A 61 5.72 7.63 -9.18
N ARG A 62 6.45 8.29 -10.08
CA ARG A 62 6.82 9.72 -10.02
C ARG A 62 6.89 10.29 -11.44
N GLY A 63 6.34 11.48 -11.66
CA GLY A 63 6.43 12.18 -12.95
C GLY A 63 6.01 11.36 -14.17
N GLY A 64 4.95 10.54 -14.06
CA GLY A 64 4.45 9.71 -15.18
C GLY A 64 5.25 8.41 -15.45
N ARG A 65 6.22 8.07 -14.61
CA ARG A 65 6.97 6.81 -14.67
C ARG A 65 6.79 6.03 -13.38
N CYS A 66 6.82 4.71 -13.49
CA CYS A 66 6.75 3.80 -12.36
C CYS A 66 8.01 2.94 -12.31
N LEU A 67 8.62 2.87 -11.14
CA LEU A 67 9.65 1.90 -10.85
C LEU A 67 8.97 0.57 -10.54
N VAL A 68 9.29 -0.46 -11.30
CA VAL A 68 8.73 -1.81 -11.12
C VAL A 68 9.83 -2.80 -10.80
N ARG A 69 9.47 -3.88 -10.09
CA ARG A 69 10.35 -5.02 -9.82
C ARG A 69 9.76 -6.32 -10.36
N GLN A 70 10.63 -7.18 -10.87
CA GLN A 70 10.28 -8.55 -11.23
C GLN A 70 10.06 -9.41 -9.98
N GLN A 71 9.01 -10.23 -10.01
CA GLN A 71 8.64 -11.15 -8.92
C GLN A 71 9.38 -12.49 -8.98
N ALA A 72 9.92 -12.89 -10.14
CA ALA A 72 10.46 -14.23 -10.35
C ALA A 72 11.72 -14.24 -11.23
N TRP A 73 12.57 -15.26 -11.00
CA TRP A 73 13.72 -15.72 -11.80
C TRP A 73 14.89 -14.72 -11.94
N GLY A 74 15.85 -14.81 -11.00
CA GLY A 74 17.18 -14.21 -11.15
C GLY A 74 17.51 -13.12 -10.14
N LYS A 75 18.48 -12.26 -10.48
CA LYS A 75 18.86 -11.10 -9.67
C LYS A 75 17.68 -10.12 -9.62
N HIS A 76 17.46 -9.46 -8.50
CA HIS A 76 16.41 -8.45 -8.33
C HIS A 76 16.53 -7.33 -9.38
N VAL A 77 15.86 -7.49 -10.52
CA VAL A 77 15.83 -6.47 -11.58
C VAL A 77 14.73 -5.47 -11.23
N GLN A 78 15.14 -4.20 -11.13
CA GLN A 78 14.25 -3.06 -10.99
C GLN A 78 14.53 -2.08 -12.12
N TRP A 79 13.48 -1.53 -12.70
CA TRP A 79 13.62 -0.56 -13.80
C TRP A 79 12.43 0.37 -13.87
N GLU A 80 12.64 1.52 -14.49
CA GLU A 80 11.60 2.52 -14.72
C GLU A 80 10.85 2.22 -16.02
N VAL A 81 9.53 2.35 -15.96
CA VAL A 81 8.63 2.18 -17.09
C VAL A 81 7.68 3.36 -17.11
N GLU A 82 7.32 3.83 -18.30
CA GLU A 82 6.25 4.81 -18.46
C GLU A 82 4.93 4.25 -17.93
N HIS A 83 4.22 5.03 -17.13
CA HIS A 83 2.94 4.61 -16.54
C HIS A 83 1.91 4.22 -17.60
N GLN A 84 1.91 4.89 -18.76
CA GLN A 84 1.01 4.57 -19.88
C GLN A 84 1.21 3.16 -20.47
N ARG A 85 2.36 2.54 -20.20
CA ARG A 85 2.68 1.18 -20.65
C ARG A 85 2.41 0.15 -19.55
N LEU A 86 1.90 0.56 -18.40
CA LEU A 86 1.56 -0.32 -17.29
C LEU A 86 0.06 -0.41 -17.15
N HIS A 87 -0.43 -1.64 -17.01
CA HIS A 87 -1.83 -1.92 -16.72
C HIS A 87 -1.93 -2.62 -15.37
N SER A 88 -3.00 -2.35 -14.63
CA SER A 88 -3.33 -3.18 -13.47
C SER A 88 -3.48 -4.63 -13.93
N ALA A 89 -2.80 -5.54 -13.23
CA ALA A 89 -2.91 -6.97 -13.46
C ALA A 89 -4.26 -7.52 -12.96
#